data_AF-A0A2G6GTN8-F1
#
_entry.id   AF-A0A2G6GTN8-F1
#
_cell.length_a   1.000
_cell.length_b   1.000
_cell.length_c   1.000
_cell.angle_alpha   90.00
_cell.angle_beta   90.00
_cell.angle_gamma   90.00
#
_symmetry.space_group_name_H-M   'P 1'
#
loop_
_entity.id
_entity.type
_entity.pdbx_description
1 polymer ?
#
loop_
_entity_poly.entity_id
_entity_poly.type
_entity_poly.pdbx_seq_one_letter_code
_entity_poly.pdbx_strand_id
1 'polypeptide(L)'
;MNIDSINKRHFLKYNVQYRLEYDLSTKLVKYENCIMFISIHIGTNWKKTPYKTALDIARNWREVHPELKNAVGAKVYIVESQNTIEENTSELKIKYKKGILFDYWHKN
;
A
#
# COMPACT_ATOMS: atom_id res chain seq x y z
N MET A 1 13.36 7.86 -10.88
CA MET A 1 13.29 6.65 -10.02
C MET A 1 12.59 5.54 -10.78
N ASN A 2 13.17 4.34 -10.89
CA ASN A 2 12.53 3.24 -11.60
C ASN A 2 11.56 2.49 -10.66
N ILE A 3 10.27 2.82 -10.78
CA ILE A 3 9.20 2.27 -9.92
C ILE A 3 9.01 0.77 -10.14
N ASP A 4 9.14 0.29 -11.38
CA ASP A 4 8.92 -1.12 -11.69
C ASP A 4 9.99 -2.01 -11.05
N SER A 5 11.25 -1.57 -11.05
CA SER A 5 12.33 -2.28 -10.37
C SER A 5 12.12 -2.32 -8.85
N ILE A 6 11.67 -1.21 -8.24
CA ILE A 6 11.35 -1.16 -6.81
C ILE A 6 10.19 -2.11 -6.48
N ASN A 7 9.12 -2.09 -7.29
CA ASN A 7 7.97 -2.96 -7.11
C ASN A 7 8.32 -4.43 -7.27
N LYS A 8 9.14 -4.80 -8.28
CA LYS A 8 9.62 -6.18 -8.46
C LYS A 8 10.39 -6.66 -7.24
N ARG A 9 11.31 -5.83 -6.72
CA ARG A 9 12.09 -6.13 -5.51
C ARG A 9 11.19 -6.27 -4.27
N HIS A 10 10.24 -5.35 -4.10
CA HIS A 10 9.27 -5.42 -2.99
C HIS A 10 8.40 -6.67 -3.08
N PHE A 11 7.96 -7.02 -4.30
CA PHE A 11 7.10 -8.17 -4.51
C PHE A 11 7.80 -9.47 -4.10
N LEU A 12 9.01 -9.70 -4.62
CA LEU A 12 9.79 -10.90 -4.34
C LEU A 12 10.14 -11.05 -2.86
N LYS A 13 10.41 -9.93 -2.17
CA LYS A 13 10.87 -9.96 -0.77
C LYS A 13 9.75 -9.97 0.26
N TYR A 14 8.62 -9.32 -0.03
CA TYR A 14 7.58 -9.06 0.97
C TYR A 14 6.19 -9.51 0.53
N ASN A 15 5.74 -9.17 -0.70
CA ASN A 15 4.35 -9.47 -1.08
C ASN A 15 4.06 -10.96 -1.31
N VAL A 16 5.03 -11.81 -1.67
CA VAL A 16 4.74 -13.25 -1.93
C VAL A 16 4.12 -13.90 -0.70
N GLN A 17 4.74 -13.74 0.47
CA GLN A 17 4.22 -14.31 1.71
C GLN A 17 2.88 -13.66 2.12
N TYR A 18 2.80 -12.33 2.08
CA TYR A 18 1.57 -11.61 2.44
C TYR A 18 0.38 -11.97 1.56
N ARG A 19 0.62 -12.24 0.27
CA ARG A 19 -0.42 -12.63 -0.67
C ARG A 19 -0.90 -14.06 -0.42
N LEU A 20 0.01 -14.99 -0.16
CA LEU A 20 -0.34 -16.40 0.08
C LEU A 20 -1.06 -16.59 1.42
N GLU A 21 -0.60 -15.93 2.48
CA GLU A 21 -1.13 -16.14 3.83
C GLU A 21 -2.35 -15.24 4.14
N TYR A 22 -2.36 -14.01 3.64
CA TYR A 22 -3.32 -13.01 4.08
C TYR A 22 -4.10 -12.32 2.96
N ASP A 23 -3.91 -12.74 1.71
CA ASP A 23 -4.49 -12.12 0.53
C ASP A 23 -4.30 -10.59 0.51
N LEU A 24 -3.09 -10.16 0.90
CA LEU A 24 -2.69 -8.76 0.92
C LEU A 24 -1.62 -8.53 -0.15
N SER A 25 -1.79 -7.49 -0.96
CA SER A 25 -0.72 -7.04 -1.86
C SER A 25 -0.63 -5.53 -1.89
N THR A 26 0.59 -5.03 -2.09
CA THR A 26 0.84 -3.59 -2.15
C THR A 26 1.74 -3.23 -3.32
N LYS A 27 1.56 -2.03 -3.86
CA LYS A 27 2.37 -1.53 -4.99
C LYS A 27 2.56 -0.02 -4.86
N LEU A 28 3.79 0.43 -5.13
CA LEU A 28 4.08 1.84 -5.34
C LEU A 28 3.60 2.23 -6.75
N VAL A 29 2.62 3.12 -6.82
CA VAL A 29 2.03 3.63 -8.06
C VAL A 29 2.87 4.76 -8.62
N LYS A 30 3.21 5.74 -7.77
CA LYS A 30 4.03 6.89 -8.13
C LYS A 30 4.73 7.50 -6.92
N TYR A 31 5.76 8.28 -7.18
CA TYR A 31 6.48 9.07 -6.18
C TYR A 31 6.80 10.43 -6.78
N GLU A 32 6.18 11.48 -6.26
CA GLU A 32 6.31 12.85 -6.74
C GLU A 32 6.28 13.80 -5.54
N ASN A 33 7.08 14.86 -5.57
CA ASN A 33 7.12 15.88 -4.51
C ASN A 33 7.27 15.30 -3.09
N CYS A 34 8.11 14.27 -2.94
CA CYS A 34 8.31 13.53 -1.69
C CYS A 34 7.05 12.85 -1.12
N ILE A 35 6.02 12.63 -1.94
CA ILE A 35 4.79 11.91 -1.57
C ILE A 35 4.76 10.57 -2.29
N MET A 36 4.62 9.50 -1.52
CA MET A 36 4.37 8.16 -2.07
C MET A 36 2.90 7.99 -2.42
N PHE A 37 2.63 7.30 -3.51
CA PHE A 37 1.28 6.89 -3.88
C PHE A 37 1.26 5.37 -3.90
N ILE A 38 0.51 4.77 -2.99
CA ILE A 38 0.54 3.33 -2.74
C ILE A 38 -0.86 2.79 -2.98
N SER A 39 -0.96 1.72 -3.78
CA SER A 39 -2.17 0.92 -3.88
C SER A 39 -2.04 -0.31 -3.00
N ILE A 40 -3.08 -0.61 -2.23
CA ILE A 40 -3.20 -1.80 -1.39
C ILE A 40 -4.41 -2.58 -1.87
N HIS A 41 -4.20 -3.86 -2.15
CA HIS A 41 -5.28 -4.82 -2.39
C HIS A 41 -5.45 -5.65 -1.12
N ILE A 42 -6.66 -5.66 -0.57
CA ILE A 42 -7.00 -6.38 0.66
C ILE A 42 -8.05 -7.44 0.31
N GLY A 43 -7.73 -8.69 0.57
CA GLY A 43 -8.65 -9.81 0.49
C GLY A 43 -9.35 -10.15 1.80
N THR A 44 -10.16 -11.19 1.76
CA THR A 44 -11.05 -11.60 2.87
C THR A 44 -10.29 -12.06 4.12
N ASN A 45 -9.05 -12.53 3.96
CA ASN A 45 -8.25 -13.08 5.06
C ASN A 45 -7.57 -12.00 5.91
N TRP A 46 -7.56 -10.75 5.44
CA TRP A 46 -6.93 -9.65 6.16
C TRP A 46 -7.88 -9.04 7.20
N LYS A 47 -7.48 -9.11 8.48
CA LYS A 47 -8.35 -8.72 9.61
C LYS A 47 -8.09 -7.32 10.15
N LYS A 48 -7.03 -6.63 9.70
CA LYS A 48 -6.74 -5.27 10.20
C LYS A 48 -7.66 -4.25 9.54
N THR A 49 -7.99 -3.19 10.28
CA THR A 49 -8.79 -2.10 9.73
C THR A 49 -8.07 -1.42 8.55
N PRO A 50 -8.80 -0.90 7.54
CA PRO A 50 -8.19 -0.23 6.40
C PRO A 50 -7.26 0.93 6.81
N TYR A 51 -7.62 1.69 7.85
CA TYR A 51 -6.79 2.78 8.37
C TYR A 51 -5.45 2.30 8.94
N LYS A 52 -5.49 1.28 9.82
CA LYS A 52 -4.27 0.72 10.42
C LYS A 52 -3.38 0.11 9.34
N THR A 53 -3.99 -0.57 8.37
CA THR A 53 -3.30 -1.14 7.22
C THR A 53 -2.61 -0.07 6.39
N ALA A 54 -3.31 1.02 6.05
CA ALA A 54 -2.73 2.12 5.29
C ALA A 54 -1.49 2.70 6.00
N LEU A 55 -1.56 2.91 7.32
CA LEU A 55 -0.45 3.44 8.10
C LEU A 55 0.75 2.49 8.16
N ASP A 56 0.50 1.22 8.53
CA ASP A 56 1.54 0.19 8.65
C ASP A 56 2.26 0.01 7.31
N ILE A 57 1.50 -0.13 6.22
CA ILE A 57 2.05 -0.30 4.87
C ILE A 57 2.83 0.94 4.43
N ALA A 58 2.27 2.14 4.58
CA ALA A 58 2.96 3.36 4.17
C ALA A 58 4.31 3.54 4.89
N ARG A 59 4.37 3.25 6.20
CA ARG A 59 5.63 3.29 6.96
C ARG A 59 6.61 2.24 6.47
N ASN A 60 6.14 1.00 6.29
CA ASN A 60 6.98 -0.08 5.80
C ASN A 60 7.62 0.28 4.44
N TRP A 61 6.85 0.83 3.50
CA TRP A 61 7.38 1.27 2.21
C TRP A 61 8.48 2.34 2.35
N ARG A 62 8.32 3.33 3.24
CA ARG A 62 9.35 4.35 3.52
C ARG A 62 10.62 3.74 4.10
N GLU A 63 10.48 2.77 5.01
CA GLU A 63 11.59 2.20 5.78
C GLU A 63 12.40 1.18 4.99
N VAL A 64 11.75 0.30 4.21
CA VAL A 64 12.43 -0.82 3.55
C VAL A 64 13.05 -0.45 2.20
N HIS A 65 12.69 0.69 1.62
CA HIS A 65 13.21 1.16 0.34
C HIS A 65 14.00 2.45 0.52
N PRO A 66 15.34 2.40 0.41
CA PRO A 66 16.19 3.59 0.55
C PRO A 66 15.79 4.75 -0.36
N GLU A 67 15.25 4.44 -1.55
CA GLU A 67 14.78 5.43 -2.53
C GLU A 67 13.60 6.28 -2.02
N LEU A 68 12.88 5.79 -1.00
CA LEU A 68 11.68 6.41 -0.44
C LEU A 68 11.93 7.04 0.93
N LYS A 69 13.15 6.99 1.46
CA LYS A 69 13.49 7.46 2.81
C LYS A 69 13.09 8.93 3.05
N ASN A 70 13.22 9.75 2.01
CA ASN A 70 12.91 11.18 2.03
C ASN A 70 11.40 11.50 1.83
N ALA A 71 10.54 10.48 1.75
CA ALA A 71 9.12 10.71 1.66
C ALA A 71 8.60 11.40 2.93
N VAL A 72 7.88 12.51 2.76
CA VAL A 72 7.24 13.26 3.87
C VAL A 72 5.84 12.72 4.17
N GLY A 73 5.26 11.99 3.23
CA GLY A 73 3.94 11.39 3.38
C GLY A 73 3.58 10.37 2.31
N ALA A 74 2.39 9.82 2.42
CA ALA A 74 1.81 8.88 1.48
C ALA A 74 0.32 9.16 1.22
N LYS A 75 -0.11 8.98 -0.03
CA LYS A 75 -1.51 8.82 -0.43
C LYS A 75 -1.74 7.35 -0.71
N VAL A 76 -2.56 6.71 0.11
CA VAL A 76 -2.87 5.29 0.05
C VAL A 76 -4.25 5.08 -0.53
N TYR A 77 -4.36 4.18 -1.50
CA TYR A 77 -5.60 3.73 -2.13
C TYR A 77 -5.80 2.28 -1.77
N ILE A 78 -6.91 1.96 -1.10
CA ILE A 78 -7.26 0.59 -0.71
C ILE A 78 -8.39 0.12 -1.61
N VAL A 79 -8.14 -1.02 -2.23
CA VAL A 79 -9.10 -1.82 -2.99
C VAL A 79 -9.39 -3.07 -2.16
N GLU A 80 -10.66 -3.35 -1.91
CA GLU A 80 -11.07 -4.60 -1.27
C GLU A 80 -11.65 -5.53 -2.32
N SER A 81 -11.24 -6.80 -2.28
CA SER A 81 -11.92 -7.85 -3.02
C SER A 81 -13.35 -7.95 -2.50
N GLN A 82 -14.35 -7.71 -3.34
CA GLN A 82 -15.73 -7.94 -2.95
C GLN A 82 -15.99 -9.45 -2.92
N ASN A 83 -16.69 -9.92 -1.88
CA ASN A 83 -17.16 -11.30 -1.74
C ASN A 83 -18.44 -11.57 -2.58
N THR A 84 -18.73 -10.72 -3.56
CA THR A 84 -19.96 -10.82 -4.34
C THR A 84 -19.77 -11.83 -5.46
N ILE A 85 -20.58 -12.89 -5.39
CA ILE A 85 -20.95 -13.76 -6.50
C ILE A 85 -21.77 -12.90 -7.48
N GLU A 86 -21.14 -11.90 -8.10
CA GLU A 86 -21.75 -11.16 -9.21
C GLU A 86 -20.71 -11.07 -10.30
N GLU A 87 -20.90 -11.97 -11.26
CA GLU A 87 -20.23 -12.02 -12.54
C GLU A 87 -20.32 -10.64 -13.21
N ASN A 88 -19.18 -10.19 -13.75
CA ASN A 88 -19.03 -8.99 -14.59
C ASN A 88 -18.94 -7.65 -13.84
N THR A 89 -17.71 -7.25 -13.46
CA THR A 89 -17.15 -5.96 -13.92
C THR A 89 -15.67 -5.84 -13.57
N SER A 90 -14.87 -5.58 -14.61
CA SER A 90 -13.41 -5.46 -14.64
C SER A 90 -12.85 -4.22 -13.92
N GLU A 91 -13.59 -3.63 -12.98
CA GLU A 91 -13.23 -2.37 -12.34
C GLU A 91 -13.07 -2.58 -10.84
N LEU A 92 -11.82 -2.76 -10.43
CA LEU A 92 -11.40 -2.67 -9.03
C LEU A 92 -11.74 -1.26 -8.50
N LYS A 93 -12.88 -1.13 -7.81
CA LYS A 93 -13.30 0.14 -7.20
C LYS A 93 -12.45 0.44 -5.97
N ILE A 94 -11.81 1.61 -5.97
CA ILE A 94 -11.11 2.13 -4.78
C ILE A 94 -12.15 2.35 -3.68
N LYS A 95 -12.03 1.60 -2.59
CA LYS A 95 -12.98 1.66 -1.47
C LYS A 95 -12.56 2.67 -0.41
N TYR A 96 -11.26 2.83 -0.19
CA TYR A 96 -10.74 3.81 0.77
C TYR A 96 -9.58 4.61 0.19
N LYS A 97 -9.52 5.88 0.57
CA LYS A 97 -8.40 6.78 0.27
C LYS A 97 -7.92 7.44 1.56
N LYS A 98 -6.62 7.35 1.85
CA LYS A 98 -6.03 7.93 3.05
C LYS A 98 -4.76 8.70 2.76
N GLY A 99 -4.69 9.94 3.23
CA GLY A 99 -3.45 10.72 3.32
C GLY A 99 -2.76 10.45 4.65
N ILE A 100 -1.44 10.27 4.61
CA ILE A 100 -0.56 10.03 5.76
C ILE A 100 0.60 11.02 5.66
N LEU A 101 0.93 11.67 6.77
CA LEU A 101 2.15 12.45 6.95
C LEU A 101 3.01 11.73 7.96
N PHE A 102 4.30 11.58 7.68
CA PHE A 102 5.18 10.80 8.55
C PHE A 102 5.79 11.64 9.68
N ASP A 103 5.92 12.95 9.49
CA ASP A 103 6.72 13.82 10.37
C ASP A 103 5.88 14.64 11.37
N TYR A 104 4.71 14.16 11.79
CA TYR A 104 3.92 14.80 12.86
C TYR A 104 4.35 14.41 14.29
N TRP A 105 5.47 13.68 14.47
CA TRP A 105 5.89 13.14 15.76
C TRP A 105 7.34 13.47 16.17
N HIS A 106 7.77 14.71 15.95
CA HIS A 106 8.84 15.31 16.76
C HIS A 106 8.33 16.60 17.40
N LYS A 107 7.77 16.46 18.61
CA LYS A 107 7.87 17.36 19.77
C LYS A 107 6.85 16.94 20.83
N ASN A 108 7.27 16.06 21.73
CA ASN A 108 7.00 16.10 23.16
C ASN A 108 8.16 15.38 23.85
#